data_AF-A0AAV7QCQ7-F1
#
_entry.id   AF-A0AAV7QCQ7-F1
#
_cell.length_a   1.000
_cell.length_b   1.000
_cell.length_c   1.000
_cell.angle_alpha   90.00
_cell.angle_beta   90.00
_cell.angle_gamma   90.00
#
_symmetry.space_group_name_H-M   'P 1'
#
loop_
_entity.id
_entity.type
_entity.pdbx_description
1 polymer ?
#
loop_
_entity_poly.entity_id
_entity_poly.type
_entity_poly.pdbx_seq_one_letter_code
_entity_poly.pdbx_strand_id
1 'polypeptide(L)'
;MLRHAAPLVRKKCCTLNLKHWPSHHYCLHRPKKTPLFRKPTRLERHESRQDSTGKGVGRCTVNNGQRAELIYRLSLPSQKSKVFSAGQSPLPGPGSMQRSLSTVSRYLHLIQTGAPRMSSTAASAGVLARKVALVTASTDGIGLAIARRLAQDGAQVVVSSRKKANVDRTVEELKAENLSVMGVVCHVGKEEDRQRLVATAVERFGGIDLLVSNAAVNPFAGNILDSTDEQWEKILDINIKATFLLVKLVVPHMQKRGGGAIVIVSSIAGYAPFESLGPYSVSKTALFGLTKALAPALAPMNIRVNSLAPGLIKTKFSSALWKDESTMNYLTSKLGVQRLGEPEDCAGTVSFLCSPDSAYITGETIVVAGGAQSRL
;
A
#
# COMPACT_ATOMS: atom_id res chain seq x y z
N MET A 1 -42.46 -13.61 -44.06
CA MET A 1 -43.13 -12.87 -42.98
C MET A 1 -43.79 -13.86 -42.03
N LEU A 2 -43.69 -13.58 -40.73
CA LEU A 2 -44.29 -14.27 -39.58
C LEU A 2 -43.71 -15.64 -39.18
N ARG A 3 -42.76 -15.60 -38.23
CA ARG A 3 -42.46 -16.67 -37.27
C ARG A 3 -42.46 -16.05 -35.87
N HIS A 4 -43.21 -16.60 -34.92
CA HIS A 4 -42.64 -17.29 -33.75
C HIS A 4 -43.72 -17.85 -32.82
N ALA A 5 -43.53 -19.13 -32.52
CA ALA A 5 -44.31 -19.96 -31.63
C ALA A 5 -43.63 -20.00 -30.25
N ALA A 6 -44.43 -20.04 -29.19
CA ALA A 6 -44.01 -20.33 -27.83
C ALA A 6 -43.87 -21.84 -27.61
N PRO A 7 -43.01 -22.30 -26.67
CA PRO A 7 -43.24 -23.58 -26.04
C PRO A 7 -43.32 -23.51 -24.51
N LEU A 8 -44.24 -24.33 -24.00
CA LEU A 8 -44.40 -24.76 -22.63
C LEU A 8 -43.13 -25.44 -22.08
N VAL A 9 -42.82 -25.21 -20.80
CA VAL A 9 -41.92 -26.10 -20.03
C VAL A 9 -42.73 -26.81 -18.95
N ARG A 10 -42.83 -28.14 -19.12
CA ARG A 10 -43.40 -29.10 -18.19
C ARG A 10 -42.44 -29.37 -17.03
N LYS A 11 -43.01 -29.54 -15.83
CA LYS A 11 -42.37 -30.10 -14.63
C LYS A 11 -41.82 -31.50 -14.90
N LYS A 12 -40.58 -31.77 -14.50
CA LYS A 12 -40.09 -33.12 -14.21
C LYS A 12 -39.41 -33.12 -12.84
N CYS A 13 -39.94 -33.99 -11.99
CA CYS A 13 -39.36 -34.45 -10.73
C CYS A 13 -38.34 -35.53 -11.06
N CYS A 14 -37.20 -35.58 -10.35
CA CYS A 14 -36.50 -36.81 -9.96
C CYS A 14 -35.34 -36.48 -9.00
N THR A 15 -35.60 -36.77 -7.72
CA THR A 15 -34.71 -37.45 -6.75
C THR A 15 -33.19 -37.28 -6.87
N LEU A 16 -32.60 -36.64 -5.84
CA LEU A 16 -31.21 -36.88 -5.45
C LEU A 16 -31.16 -37.35 -3.98
N ASN A 17 -30.63 -38.56 -3.84
CA ASN A 17 -30.39 -39.32 -2.62
C ASN A 17 -29.26 -38.65 -1.82
N LEU A 18 -29.50 -38.29 -0.56
CA LEU A 18 -28.43 -37.95 0.40
C LEU A 18 -28.52 -38.91 1.58
N LYS A 19 -27.66 -39.92 1.56
CA LYS A 19 -27.38 -40.81 2.69
C LYS A 19 -26.09 -40.36 3.37
N HIS A 20 -26.18 -40.23 4.69
CA HIS A 20 -25.12 -40.23 5.72
C HIS A 20 -24.26 -38.96 5.86
N TRP A 21 -24.48 -38.24 6.97
CA TRP A 21 -23.49 -38.04 8.05
C TRP A 21 -24.17 -37.48 9.32
N PRO A 22 -23.64 -37.73 10.54
CA PRO A 22 -24.44 -37.74 11.77
C PRO A 22 -24.40 -36.44 12.58
N SER A 23 -25.58 -36.13 13.14
CA SER A 23 -25.86 -35.78 14.54
C SER A 23 -24.94 -34.79 15.26
N HIS A 24 -25.41 -33.55 15.46
CA HIS A 24 -25.49 -32.93 16.79
C HIS A 24 -26.61 -31.87 16.83
N HIS A 25 -27.33 -31.85 17.94
CA HIS A 25 -28.65 -31.28 18.16
C HIS A 25 -28.78 -29.76 17.96
N TYR A 26 -29.83 -29.35 17.24
CA TYR A 26 -30.45 -28.01 17.38
C TYR A 26 -31.92 -28.20 17.78
N CYS A 27 -32.29 -27.66 18.94
CA CYS A 27 -33.69 -27.54 19.35
C CYS A 27 -34.31 -26.30 18.70
N LEU A 28 -35.44 -26.53 18.02
CA LEU A 28 -36.28 -25.54 17.36
C LEU A 28 -37.06 -24.70 18.37
N HIS A 29 -37.14 -23.38 18.16
CA HIS A 29 -38.41 -22.63 18.24
C HIS A 29 -38.33 -21.32 17.44
N ARG A 30 -39.17 -21.22 16.41
CA ARG A 30 -39.70 -19.98 15.78
C ARG A 30 -41.16 -19.81 16.26
N PRO A 31 -41.89 -18.67 16.13
CA PRO A 31 -41.76 -17.59 15.12
C PRO A 31 -41.97 -16.15 15.70
N LYS A 32 -41.73 -15.02 15.00
CA LYS A 32 -42.66 -14.34 14.06
C LYS A 32 -42.02 -13.06 13.45
N LYS A 33 -42.39 -12.81 12.18
CA LYS A 33 -42.36 -11.64 11.26
C LYS A 33 -41.85 -10.23 11.74
N THR A 34 -40.84 -9.70 11.03
CA THR A 34 -40.52 -8.32 10.47
C THR A 34 -41.09 -7.02 11.08
N PRO A 35 -40.45 -5.81 10.96
CA PRO A 35 -39.76 -5.29 9.74
C PRO A 35 -38.46 -4.44 9.94
N LEU A 36 -37.93 -4.00 8.78
CA LEU A 36 -36.72 -3.21 8.55
C LEU A 36 -36.57 -1.94 9.42
N PHE A 37 -35.35 -1.68 9.91
CA PHE A 37 -34.94 -0.38 10.44
C PHE A 37 -34.01 0.38 9.47
N ARG A 38 -34.46 1.57 9.05
CA ARG A 38 -33.66 2.62 8.41
C ARG A 38 -32.76 3.31 9.45
N LYS A 39 -31.56 3.74 9.04
CA LYS A 39 -30.63 4.56 9.86
C LYS A 39 -31.22 5.95 10.15
N PRO A 40 -31.08 6.51 11.35
CA PRO A 40 -31.33 7.93 11.59
C PRO A 40 -30.06 8.78 11.40
N THR A 41 -30.28 9.93 10.78
CA THR A 41 -29.38 11.07 10.58
C THR A 41 -29.42 12.01 11.80
N ARG A 42 -28.30 12.71 12.06
CA ARG A 42 -28.11 13.91 12.92
C ARG A 42 -27.74 13.67 14.40
N LEU A 43 -26.55 14.16 14.77
CA LEU A 43 -26.07 14.36 16.14
C LEU A 43 -26.26 15.85 16.51
N GLU A 44 -26.98 16.15 17.59
CA GLU A 44 -27.02 17.48 18.21
C GLU A 44 -26.15 17.53 19.48
N ARG A 45 -25.69 18.74 19.82
CA ARG A 45 -24.60 19.07 20.76
C ARG A 45 -24.88 18.65 22.21
N HIS A 46 -23.82 18.25 22.92
CA HIS A 46 -23.82 18.06 24.38
C HIS A 46 -23.18 19.26 25.10
N GLU A 47 -23.87 19.80 26.11
CA GLU A 47 -23.28 20.61 27.18
C GLU A 47 -22.90 19.72 28.37
N SER A 48 -21.68 19.86 28.87
CA SER A 48 -21.20 19.19 30.09
C SER A 48 -21.05 20.21 31.23
N ARG A 49 -21.74 20.00 32.36
CA ARG A 49 -21.39 20.63 33.65
C ARG A 49 -20.69 19.60 34.52
N GLN A 50 -19.53 19.96 35.08
CA GLN A 50 -18.81 19.16 36.07
C GLN A 50 -19.31 19.47 37.48
N ASP A 51 -19.46 18.44 38.31
CA ASP A 51 -19.57 18.60 39.76
C ASP A 51 -18.25 18.17 40.44
N SER A 52 -17.97 18.83 41.57
CA SER A 52 -16.77 18.86 42.42
C SER A 52 -16.24 17.52 42.96
N THR A 53 -16.78 16.38 42.52
CA THR A 53 -16.36 15.03 42.95
C THR A 53 -15.84 14.14 41.81
N GLY A 54 -15.67 14.67 40.60
CA GLY A 54 -15.02 13.94 39.49
C GLY A 54 -15.82 12.76 38.91
N LYS A 55 -17.13 12.71 39.15
CA LYS A 55 -18.05 11.72 38.54
C LYS A 55 -18.84 12.37 37.40
N GLY A 56 -18.68 11.87 36.18
CA GLY A 56 -19.52 12.25 35.05
C GLY A 56 -20.80 11.42 35.00
N VAL A 57 -21.97 12.07 35.00
CA VAL A 57 -23.28 11.42 34.80
C VAL A 57 -23.84 11.90 33.47
N GLY A 58 -24.06 10.99 32.52
CA GLY A 58 -24.73 11.27 31.25
C GLY A 58 -26.13 10.64 31.24
N ARG A 59 -27.16 11.42 30.88
CA ARG A 59 -28.52 10.90 30.62
C ARG A 59 -28.75 10.77 29.11
N CYS A 60 -29.34 9.65 28.71
CA CYS A 60 -29.84 9.45 27.36
C CYS A 60 -31.33 9.09 27.45
N THR A 61 -32.19 9.88 26.80
CA THR A 61 -33.63 9.58 26.67
C THR A 61 -33.90 8.93 25.31
N VAL A 62 -34.46 7.73 25.32
CA VAL A 62 -34.94 7.04 24.11
C VAL A 62 -36.46 7.14 24.06
N ASN A 63 -37.02 7.59 22.94
CA ASN A 63 -38.46 7.68 22.73
C ASN A 63 -39.10 6.28 22.68
N ASN A 64 -39.63 5.84 23.83
CA ASN A 64 -40.86 5.04 23.99
C ASN A 64 -41.05 4.64 25.46
N GLY A 65 -41.13 5.64 26.36
CA GLY A 65 -41.70 5.47 27.70
C GLY A 65 -41.01 4.51 28.68
N GLN A 66 -39.85 3.93 28.37
CA GLN A 66 -39.08 3.09 29.30
C GLN A 66 -37.78 3.78 29.73
N ARG A 67 -37.61 3.95 31.05
CA ARG A 67 -36.38 4.47 31.67
C ARG A 67 -35.36 3.34 31.81
N ALA A 68 -34.14 3.56 31.31
CA ALA A 68 -32.98 2.74 31.63
C ALA A 68 -31.88 3.65 32.19
N GLU A 69 -31.43 3.40 33.42
CA GLU A 69 -30.21 3.98 33.97
C GLU A 69 -29.03 3.07 33.60
N LEU A 70 -28.03 3.60 32.90
CA LEU A 70 -26.72 2.97 32.88
C LEU A 70 -25.76 3.75 33.78
N ILE A 71 -25.30 3.06 34.83
CA ILE A 71 -24.21 3.51 35.68
C ILE A 71 -22.94 2.85 35.16
N TYR A 72 -22.03 3.62 34.56
CA TYR A 72 -20.70 3.13 34.19
C TYR A 72 -19.68 3.63 35.22
N ARG A 73 -18.81 2.74 35.68
CA ARG A 73 -17.68 3.05 36.56
C ARG A 73 -16.42 3.09 35.70
N LEU A 74 -15.86 4.29 35.45
CA LEU A 74 -14.53 4.41 34.86
C LEU A 74 -13.49 4.06 35.94
N SER A 75 -12.81 2.92 35.78
CA SER A 75 -11.67 2.53 36.62
C SER A 75 -10.39 2.87 35.87
N LEU A 76 -9.70 3.95 36.28
CA LEU A 76 -8.34 4.25 35.83
C LEU A 76 -7.34 3.34 36.56
N PRO A 77 -6.30 2.80 35.91
CA PRO A 77 -5.23 2.10 36.61
C PRO A 77 -4.45 3.09 37.49
N SER A 78 -4.40 2.85 38.80
CA SER A 78 -3.62 3.65 39.74
C SER A 78 -2.12 3.43 39.52
N GLN A 79 -1.37 4.49 39.24
CA GLN A 79 0.08 4.51 39.48
C GLN A 79 0.31 4.45 41.00
N LYS A 80 0.98 3.40 41.47
CA LYS A 80 1.46 3.32 42.86
C LYS A 80 2.71 4.20 43.00
N SER A 81 2.54 5.42 43.46
CA SER A 81 3.60 6.21 44.09
C SER A 81 3.87 5.66 45.49
N LYS A 82 5.07 5.12 45.73
CA LYS A 82 5.55 4.83 47.09
C LYS A 82 5.86 6.16 47.77
N VAL A 83 5.03 6.56 48.72
CA VAL A 83 5.33 7.59 49.70
C VAL A 83 6.18 6.94 50.79
N PHE A 84 7.43 7.40 50.97
CA PHE A 84 8.20 7.14 52.19
C PHE A 84 7.91 8.26 53.19
N SER A 85 7.53 7.91 54.41
CA SER A 85 7.35 8.85 55.51
C SER A 85 8.71 9.32 56.02
N ALA A 86 8.80 10.62 56.32
CA ALA A 86 9.95 11.22 56.97
C ALA A 86 9.91 10.92 58.47
N GLY A 87 10.82 10.05 58.93
CA GLY A 87 11.19 9.91 60.34
C GLY A 87 12.36 10.84 60.65
N GLN A 88 12.25 11.61 61.73
CA GLN A 88 13.27 12.54 62.23
C GLN A 88 14.53 11.79 62.73
N SER A 89 15.71 12.30 62.38
CA SER A 89 17.00 12.05 63.05
C SER A 89 18.00 13.18 62.68
N PRO A 90 18.99 13.50 63.54
CA PRO A 90 19.46 14.87 63.73
C PRO A 90 20.51 15.38 62.74
N LEU A 91 20.57 16.70 62.61
CA LEU A 91 21.51 17.47 61.78
C LEU A 91 22.97 17.32 62.26
N PRO A 92 23.96 17.16 61.37
CA PRO A 92 25.36 17.38 61.72
C PRO A 92 25.74 18.86 61.59
N GLY A 93 26.53 19.34 62.55
CA GLY A 93 27.03 20.72 62.64
C GLY A 93 28.09 21.09 61.59
N PRO A 94 28.55 22.36 61.60
CA PRO A 94 29.31 22.96 60.51
C PRO A 94 30.79 22.60 60.63
N GLY A 95 31.32 21.82 59.68
CA GLY A 95 32.75 21.54 59.64
C GLY A 95 33.13 20.41 58.69
N SER A 96 33.23 20.73 57.39
CA SER A 96 34.20 20.17 56.43
C SER A 96 33.72 20.39 54.99
N MET A 97 33.58 21.65 54.63
CA MET A 97 33.47 22.12 53.25
C MET A 97 34.84 21.94 52.56
N GLN A 98 35.22 20.70 52.23
CA GLN A 98 36.35 20.37 51.34
C GLN A 98 36.42 18.86 51.10
N ARG A 99 35.51 18.32 50.28
CA ARG A 99 35.63 17.02 49.58
C ARG A 99 34.39 16.78 48.72
N SER A 100 34.14 17.65 47.75
CA SER A 100 33.08 17.45 46.75
C SER A 100 33.44 18.07 45.40
N LEU A 101 34.70 17.89 44.95
CA LEU A 101 35.11 18.23 43.59
C LEU A 101 35.87 17.09 42.88
N SER A 102 36.01 15.92 43.50
CA SER A 102 36.66 14.75 42.89
C SER A 102 35.70 13.72 42.28
N THR A 103 34.38 13.88 42.47
CA THR A 103 33.37 12.92 41.99
C THR A 103 32.66 13.39 40.71
N VAL A 104 32.62 14.69 40.44
CA VAL A 104 32.06 15.23 39.19
C VAL A 104 33.09 15.21 38.03
N SER A 105 34.39 15.22 38.34
CA SER A 105 35.45 15.14 37.32
C SER A 105 35.69 13.73 36.75
N ARG A 106 35.16 12.66 37.36
CA ARG A 106 35.22 11.29 36.79
C ARG A 106 34.09 10.99 35.83
N TYR A 107 32.95 11.69 35.94
CA TYR A 107 31.84 11.53 35.01
C TYR A 107 32.05 12.28 33.69
N LEU A 108 32.85 13.36 33.68
CA LEU A 108 33.22 14.06 32.44
C LEU A 108 34.44 13.47 31.72
N HIS A 109 35.29 12.67 32.37
CA HIS A 109 36.46 12.06 31.71
C HIS A 109 36.20 10.67 31.11
N LEU A 110 35.04 10.07 31.40
CA LEU A 110 34.57 8.83 30.75
C LEU A 110 33.81 9.06 29.44
N ILE A 111 33.71 10.31 28.98
CA ILE A 111 33.09 10.68 27.69
C ILE A 111 34.16 10.97 26.61
N GLN A 112 35.46 10.88 26.92
CA GLN A 112 36.54 11.32 26.02
C GLN A 112 37.58 10.28 25.61
N THR A 113 37.41 8.99 25.90
CA THR A 113 38.35 7.97 25.43
C THR A 113 37.64 6.74 24.89
N GLY A 114 37.68 6.57 23.56
CA GLY A 114 37.52 5.27 22.92
C GLY A 114 36.11 4.88 22.47
N ALA A 115 35.43 5.74 21.71
CA ALA A 115 34.57 5.17 20.68
C ALA A 115 35.50 4.48 19.66
N PRO A 116 35.36 3.17 19.37
CA PRO A 116 36.08 2.60 18.26
C PRO A 116 35.71 3.43 17.04
N ARG A 117 36.69 4.04 16.37
CA ARG A 117 36.52 4.48 14.99
C ARG A 117 36.04 3.24 14.24
N MET A 118 34.74 3.16 13.99
CA MET A 118 34.19 2.22 13.04
C MET A 118 34.92 2.51 11.74
N SER A 119 35.85 1.62 11.38
CA SER A 119 36.53 1.68 10.10
C SER A 119 35.45 1.66 9.03
N SER A 120 35.39 2.73 8.25
CA SER A 120 34.45 2.95 7.16
C SER A 120 34.75 2.06 5.95
N THR A 121 34.94 0.77 6.16
CA THR A 121 35.33 -0.20 5.11
C THR A 121 34.47 -1.46 5.12
N ALA A 122 33.20 -1.33 5.51
CA ALA A 122 32.17 -2.08 4.80
C ALA A 122 31.53 -1.06 3.86
N ALA A 123 31.76 -1.18 2.56
CA ALA A 123 30.82 -0.62 1.60
C ALA A 123 29.46 -1.16 2.03
N SER A 124 28.62 -0.31 2.63
CA SER A 124 27.36 -0.76 3.19
C SER A 124 26.58 -1.36 2.02
N ALA A 125 26.44 -2.68 2.02
CA ALA A 125 25.61 -3.35 1.03
C ALA A 125 24.26 -2.63 1.07
N GLY A 126 23.82 -2.06 -0.06
CA GLY A 126 22.67 -1.14 -0.09
C GLY A 126 21.43 -1.73 0.60
N VAL A 127 20.44 -0.89 0.94
CA VAL A 127 19.28 -1.32 1.75
C VAL A 127 18.49 -2.49 1.15
N LEU A 128 18.64 -2.75 -0.16
CA LEU A 128 18.06 -3.88 -0.89
C LEU A 128 19.09 -4.92 -1.34
N ALA A 129 20.26 -4.96 -0.71
CA ALA A 129 21.30 -5.93 -1.01
C ALA A 129 20.76 -7.36 -0.99
N ARG A 130 21.16 -8.14 -2.00
CA ARG A 130 20.74 -9.54 -2.22
C ARG A 130 19.25 -9.71 -2.51
N LYS A 131 18.49 -8.62 -2.66
CA LYS A 131 17.09 -8.70 -3.10
C LYS A 131 17.00 -8.87 -4.60
N VAL A 132 16.03 -9.63 -5.08
CA VAL A 132 15.72 -9.74 -6.52
C VAL A 132 14.41 -9.03 -6.80
N ALA A 133 14.47 -8.02 -7.67
CA ALA A 133 13.34 -7.19 -8.03
C ALA A 133 12.91 -7.40 -9.48
N LEU A 134 11.61 -7.61 -9.66
CA LEU A 134 10.97 -7.65 -10.97
C LEU A 134 10.21 -6.35 -11.21
N VAL A 135 10.55 -5.59 -12.26
CA VAL A 135 9.87 -4.31 -12.57
C VAL A 135 9.29 -4.37 -13.97
N THR A 136 7.96 -4.21 -14.10
CA THR A 136 7.29 -4.25 -15.41
C THR A 136 7.22 -2.89 -16.11
N ALA A 137 7.30 -2.88 -17.44
CA ALA A 137 7.34 -1.66 -18.25
C ALA A 137 8.41 -0.65 -17.76
N SER A 138 9.64 -1.13 -17.62
CA SER A 138 10.75 -0.47 -16.91
C SER A 138 11.88 0.01 -17.81
N THR A 139 11.59 0.26 -19.08
CA THR A 139 12.56 0.74 -20.08
C THR A 139 12.42 2.23 -20.41
N ASP A 140 11.50 2.92 -19.75
CA ASP A 140 11.26 4.37 -19.87
C ASP A 140 10.46 4.87 -18.64
N GLY A 141 10.44 6.18 -18.42
CA GLY A 141 9.62 6.86 -17.41
C GLY A 141 9.77 6.32 -15.99
N ILE A 142 8.64 6.26 -15.26
CA ILE A 142 8.57 5.87 -13.83
C ILE A 142 9.19 4.48 -13.60
N GLY A 143 8.88 3.51 -14.47
CA GLY A 143 9.40 2.15 -14.32
C GLY A 143 10.92 2.06 -14.45
N LEU A 144 11.53 2.85 -15.34
CA LEU A 144 12.99 2.93 -15.47
C LEU A 144 13.63 3.57 -14.25
N ALA A 145 13.08 4.71 -13.78
CA ALA A 145 13.59 5.37 -12.58
C ALA A 145 13.52 4.47 -11.35
N ILE A 146 12.42 3.73 -11.18
CA ILE A 146 12.28 2.71 -10.12
C ILE A 146 13.34 1.62 -10.29
N ALA A 147 13.47 1.03 -11.48
CA ALA A 147 14.45 -0.04 -11.70
C ALA A 147 15.88 0.39 -11.41
N ARG A 148 16.27 1.58 -11.90
CA ARG A 148 17.58 2.19 -11.61
C ARG A 148 17.77 2.37 -10.11
N ARG A 149 16.80 2.97 -9.42
CA ARG A 149 16.88 3.23 -7.98
C ARG A 149 16.99 1.94 -7.15
N LEU A 150 16.19 0.92 -7.44
CA LEU A 150 16.26 -0.36 -6.74
C LEU A 150 17.64 -1.03 -6.92
N ALA A 151 18.23 -0.91 -8.11
CA ALA A 151 19.55 -1.45 -8.38
C ALA A 151 20.66 -0.64 -7.68
N GLN A 152 20.55 0.70 -7.64
CA GLN A 152 21.44 1.57 -6.87
C GLN A 152 21.39 1.25 -5.36
N ASP A 153 20.21 0.88 -4.87
CA ASP A 153 20.01 0.42 -3.50
C ASP A 153 20.44 -1.05 -3.27
N GLY A 154 21.05 -1.70 -4.27
CA GLY A 154 21.70 -3.00 -4.14
C GLY A 154 20.90 -4.22 -4.60
N ALA A 155 19.69 -4.03 -5.15
CA ALA A 155 18.90 -5.14 -5.69
C ALA A 155 19.45 -5.66 -7.03
N GLN A 156 19.25 -6.94 -7.29
CA GLN A 156 19.36 -7.52 -8.63
C GLN A 156 18.05 -7.30 -9.36
N VAL A 157 18.05 -6.50 -10.43
CA VAL A 157 16.81 -6.03 -11.07
C VAL A 157 16.59 -6.68 -12.43
N VAL A 158 15.40 -7.24 -12.62
CA VAL A 158 14.90 -7.70 -13.91
C VAL A 158 14.00 -6.62 -14.50
N VAL A 159 14.50 -5.95 -15.54
CA VAL A 159 13.73 -4.98 -16.32
C VAL A 159 12.95 -5.69 -17.43
N SER A 160 11.82 -5.13 -17.82
CA SER A 160 11.01 -5.70 -18.91
C SER A 160 10.24 -4.65 -19.70
N SER A 161 10.10 -4.93 -20.99
CA SER A 161 9.17 -4.26 -21.87
C SER A 161 8.76 -5.19 -23.01
N ARG A 162 7.79 -4.77 -23.81
CA ARG A 162 7.29 -5.51 -24.96
C ARG A 162 8.24 -5.50 -26.17
N LYS A 163 9.16 -4.53 -26.23
CA LYS A 163 10.04 -4.32 -27.38
C LYS A 163 11.48 -4.67 -27.00
N LYS A 164 12.08 -5.63 -27.72
CA LYS A 164 13.45 -6.09 -27.47
C LYS A 164 14.46 -4.94 -27.47
N ALA A 165 14.43 -4.09 -28.50
CA ALA A 165 15.32 -2.94 -28.61
C ALA A 165 15.29 -2.01 -27.38
N ASN A 166 14.12 -1.79 -26.78
CA ASN A 166 14.01 -0.97 -25.57
C ASN A 166 14.64 -1.67 -24.36
N VAL A 167 14.47 -2.99 -24.26
CA VAL A 167 15.04 -3.81 -23.19
C VAL A 167 16.56 -3.81 -23.30
N ASP A 168 17.11 -4.12 -24.47
CA ASP A 168 18.55 -4.19 -24.71
C ASP A 168 19.23 -2.86 -24.35
N ARG A 169 18.74 -1.75 -24.91
CA ARG A 169 19.23 -0.39 -24.63
C ARG A 169 19.23 -0.08 -23.13
N THR A 170 18.14 -0.40 -22.44
CA THR A 170 18.01 -0.11 -21.00
C THR A 170 19.00 -0.93 -20.18
N VAL A 171 19.21 -2.20 -20.55
CA VAL A 171 20.18 -3.06 -19.87
C VAL A 171 21.59 -2.54 -20.08
N GLU A 172 21.94 -2.12 -21.30
CA GLU A 172 23.24 -1.51 -21.60
C GLU A 172 23.48 -0.24 -20.77
N GLU A 173 22.50 0.68 -20.75
CA GLU A 173 22.54 1.93 -19.98
C GLU A 173 22.78 1.66 -18.49
N LEU A 174 21.95 0.82 -17.87
CA LEU A 174 22.05 0.53 -16.43
C LEU A 174 23.30 -0.28 -16.07
N LYS A 175 23.79 -1.15 -16.96
CA LYS A 175 25.07 -1.85 -16.75
C LYS A 175 26.27 -0.91 -16.84
N ALA A 176 26.22 0.12 -17.70
CA ALA A 176 27.26 1.15 -17.75
C ALA A 176 27.33 1.96 -16.44
N GLU A 177 26.23 2.05 -15.70
CA GLU A 177 26.18 2.58 -14.33
C GLU A 177 26.67 1.59 -13.26
N ASN A 178 27.22 0.42 -13.64
CA ASN A 178 27.64 -0.67 -12.75
C ASN A 178 26.48 -1.30 -11.93
N LEU A 179 25.25 -1.22 -12.43
CA LEU A 179 24.08 -1.76 -11.75
C LEU A 179 23.84 -3.23 -12.13
N SER A 180 23.43 -4.03 -11.14
CA SER A 180 23.14 -5.46 -11.34
C SER A 180 21.76 -5.66 -11.98
N VAL A 181 21.69 -5.57 -13.31
CA VAL A 181 20.44 -5.69 -14.05
C VAL A 181 20.47 -6.76 -15.15
N MET A 182 19.28 -7.28 -15.47
CA MET A 182 19.04 -8.06 -16.68
C MET A 182 17.70 -7.68 -17.30
N GLY A 183 17.52 -7.99 -18.59
CA GLY A 183 16.32 -7.64 -19.34
C GLY A 183 15.57 -8.87 -19.85
N VAL A 184 14.24 -8.80 -19.82
CA VAL A 184 13.38 -9.82 -20.44
C VAL A 184 12.27 -9.16 -21.25
N VAL A 185 12.07 -9.62 -22.48
CA VAL A 185 10.93 -9.19 -23.30
C VAL A 185 9.65 -9.80 -22.73
N CYS A 186 8.73 -8.94 -22.30
CA CYS A 186 7.46 -9.34 -21.70
C CYS A 186 6.33 -8.39 -22.09
N HIS A 187 5.31 -8.94 -22.74
CA HIS A 187 3.98 -8.35 -22.80
C HIS A 187 3.14 -8.87 -21.63
N VAL A 188 2.91 -8.03 -20.62
CA VAL A 188 2.18 -8.44 -19.40
C VAL A 188 0.77 -9.00 -19.67
N GLY A 189 0.11 -8.60 -20.75
CA GLY A 189 -1.16 -9.21 -21.19
C GLY A 189 -1.08 -10.66 -21.70
N LYS A 190 0.10 -11.17 -22.09
CA LYS A 190 0.29 -12.53 -22.59
C LYS A 190 0.78 -13.45 -21.48
N GLU A 191 0.20 -14.64 -21.37
CA GLU A 191 0.52 -15.55 -20.25
C GLU A 191 1.93 -16.11 -20.31
N GLU A 192 2.33 -16.56 -21.48
CA GLU A 192 3.62 -17.18 -21.76
C GLU A 192 4.76 -16.18 -21.48
N ASP A 193 4.51 -14.90 -21.78
CA ASP A 193 5.45 -13.82 -21.50
C ASP A 193 5.62 -13.56 -19.99
N ARG A 194 4.53 -13.61 -19.21
CA ARG A 194 4.60 -13.46 -17.75
C ARG A 194 5.31 -14.66 -17.11
N GLN A 195 5.00 -15.87 -17.57
CA GLN A 195 5.62 -17.11 -17.09
C GLN A 195 7.12 -17.10 -17.37
N ARG A 196 7.52 -16.77 -18.62
CA ARG A 196 8.94 -16.65 -19.00
C ARG A 196 9.66 -15.58 -18.19
N LEU A 197 9.03 -14.42 -17.98
CA LEU A 197 9.59 -13.34 -17.16
C LEU A 197 9.95 -13.83 -15.75
N VAL A 198 9.01 -14.53 -15.09
CA VAL A 198 9.23 -15.08 -13.73
C VAL A 198 10.25 -16.21 -13.75
N ALA A 199 10.15 -17.15 -14.68
CA ALA A 199 11.05 -18.29 -14.80
C ALA A 199 12.50 -17.84 -15.00
N THR A 200 12.75 -16.90 -15.91
CA THR A 200 14.09 -16.37 -16.17
C THR A 200 14.67 -15.64 -14.94
N ALA A 201 13.85 -14.88 -14.20
CA ALA A 201 14.31 -14.24 -12.96
C ALA A 201 14.74 -15.28 -11.90
N VAL A 202 13.97 -16.34 -11.75
CA VAL A 202 14.24 -17.43 -10.80
C VAL A 202 15.45 -18.26 -11.21
N GLU A 203 15.58 -18.59 -12.50
CA GLU A 203 16.74 -19.30 -13.04
C GLU A 203 18.04 -18.51 -12.81
N ARG A 204 18.00 -17.19 -13.06
CA ARG A 204 19.20 -16.35 -12.98
C ARG A 204 19.61 -16.00 -11.55
N PHE A 205 18.64 -15.76 -10.67
CA PHE A 205 18.88 -15.17 -9.35
C PHE A 205 18.36 -16.01 -8.17
N GLY A 206 17.84 -17.21 -8.45
CA GLY A 206 17.39 -18.17 -7.44
C GLY A 206 16.05 -17.83 -6.77
N GLY A 207 15.40 -16.72 -7.14
CA GLY A 207 14.11 -16.34 -6.56
C GLY A 207 13.68 -14.90 -6.89
N ILE A 208 12.57 -14.49 -6.28
CA ILE A 208 12.00 -13.13 -6.41
C ILE A 208 11.61 -12.66 -5.01
N ASP A 209 12.03 -11.45 -4.62
CA ASP A 209 11.60 -10.80 -3.37
C ASP A 209 10.65 -9.65 -3.62
N LEU A 210 10.87 -8.92 -4.71
CA LEU A 210 10.19 -7.65 -4.97
C LEU A 210 9.49 -7.71 -6.32
N LEU A 211 8.24 -7.27 -6.37
CA LEU A 211 7.51 -7.04 -7.62
C LEU A 211 7.05 -5.58 -7.65
N VAL A 212 7.42 -4.86 -8.70
CA VAL A 212 6.83 -3.58 -9.05
C VAL A 212 5.98 -3.76 -10.30
N SER A 213 4.65 -3.83 -10.12
CA SER A 213 3.70 -3.88 -11.24
C SER A 213 3.41 -2.47 -11.73
N ASN A 214 4.16 -2.03 -12.74
CA ASN A 214 4.10 -0.67 -13.29
C ASN A 214 3.45 -0.59 -14.69
N ALA A 215 3.40 -1.70 -15.43
CA ALA A 215 2.81 -1.72 -16.76
C ALA A 215 1.36 -1.21 -16.79
N ALA A 216 1.10 -0.26 -17.70
CA ALA A 216 -0.23 0.30 -17.94
C ALA A 216 -0.39 0.74 -19.40
N VAL A 217 -1.64 0.85 -19.84
CA VAL A 217 -2.04 1.41 -21.14
C VAL A 217 -3.21 2.38 -20.97
N ASN A 218 -3.29 3.32 -21.90
CA ASN A 218 -4.45 4.18 -22.09
C ASN A 218 -4.67 4.44 -23.59
N PRO A 219 -5.42 3.57 -24.31
CA PRO A 219 -5.68 3.71 -25.73
C PRO A 219 -6.76 4.77 -26.07
N PHE A 220 -7.40 5.38 -25.07
CA PHE A 220 -8.52 6.29 -25.26
C PHE A 220 -8.32 7.60 -24.48
N ALA A 221 -8.66 8.73 -25.11
CA ALA A 221 -8.79 10.01 -24.45
C ALA A 221 -10.01 10.74 -25.00
N GLY A 222 -10.94 11.12 -24.12
CA GLY A 222 -12.23 11.70 -24.51
C GLY A 222 -13.30 11.48 -23.45
N ASN A 223 -14.55 11.81 -23.79
CA ASN A 223 -15.68 11.54 -22.91
C ASN A 223 -15.80 10.02 -22.67
N ILE A 224 -15.92 9.61 -21.41
CA ILE A 224 -16.02 8.19 -21.04
C ILE A 224 -17.13 7.44 -21.79
N LEU A 225 -18.22 8.10 -22.16
CA LEU A 225 -19.35 7.49 -22.87
C LEU A 225 -19.05 7.15 -24.33
N ASP A 226 -17.98 7.73 -24.90
CA ASP A 226 -17.56 7.49 -26.29
C ASP A 226 -16.52 6.36 -26.42
N SER A 227 -16.09 5.79 -25.28
CA SER A 227 -15.13 4.69 -25.27
C SER A 227 -15.76 3.38 -25.78
N THR A 228 -14.97 2.60 -26.53
CA THR A 228 -15.43 1.31 -27.07
C THR A 228 -15.17 0.15 -26.09
N ASP A 229 -15.89 -0.95 -26.26
CA ASP A 229 -15.71 -2.17 -25.48
C ASP A 229 -14.26 -2.68 -25.57
N GLU A 230 -13.64 -2.65 -26.76
CA GLU A 230 -12.26 -3.09 -26.95
C GLU A 230 -11.25 -2.22 -26.19
N GLN A 231 -11.52 -0.91 -26.06
CA GLN A 231 -10.69 0.00 -25.28
C GLN A 231 -10.81 -0.32 -23.79
N TRP A 232 -12.03 -0.59 -23.30
CA TRP A 232 -12.27 -1.05 -21.94
C TRP A 232 -11.56 -2.35 -21.64
N GLU A 233 -11.79 -3.39 -22.46
CA GLU A 233 -11.15 -4.69 -22.32
C GLU A 233 -9.64 -4.56 -22.25
N LYS A 234 -9.05 -3.78 -23.17
CA LYS A 234 -7.61 -3.56 -23.21
C LYS A 234 -7.08 -2.91 -21.93
N ILE A 235 -7.80 -1.90 -21.41
CA ILE A 235 -7.43 -1.20 -20.17
C ILE A 235 -7.54 -2.14 -18.97
N LEU A 236 -8.65 -2.86 -18.83
CA LEU A 236 -8.89 -3.75 -17.69
C LEU A 236 -7.94 -4.96 -17.70
N ASP A 237 -7.72 -5.57 -18.87
CA ASP A 237 -6.82 -6.71 -19.02
C ASP A 237 -5.37 -6.36 -18.66
N ILE A 238 -4.89 -5.19 -19.10
CA ILE A 238 -3.50 -4.80 -18.89
C ILE A 238 -3.28 -4.13 -17.54
N ASN A 239 -4.13 -3.19 -17.15
CA ASN A 239 -3.88 -2.40 -15.94
C ASN A 239 -4.21 -3.21 -14.68
N ILE A 240 -5.27 -4.04 -14.71
CA ILE A 240 -5.78 -4.76 -13.53
C ILE A 240 -5.43 -6.24 -13.58
N LYS A 241 -5.96 -6.97 -14.57
CA LYS A 241 -5.88 -8.43 -14.61
C LYS A 241 -4.45 -8.93 -14.72
N ALA A 242 -3.64 -8.33 -15.60
CA ALA A 242 -2.24 -8.68 -15.73
C ALA A 242 -1.44 -8.44 -14.43
N THR A 243 -1.75 -7.37 -13.68
CA THR A 243 -1.15 -7.12 -12.35
C THR A 243 -1.48 -8.27 -11.39
N PHE A 244 -2.76 -8.65 -11.26
CA PHE A 244 -3.16 -9.78 -10.42
C PHE A 244 -2.47 -11.10 -10.84
N LEU A 245 -2.43 -11.38 -12.15
CA LEU A 245 -1.82 -12.60 -12.66
C LEU A 245 -0.30 -12.64 -12.43
N LEU A 246 0.39 -11.50 -12.51
CA LEU A 246 1.81 -11.40 -12.13
C LEU A 246 2.00 -11.66 -10.64
N VAL A 247 1.17 -11.06 -9.77
CA VAL A 247 1.20 -11.32 -8.32
C VAL A 247 1.05 -12.82 -8.05
N LYS A 248 0.05 -13.47 -8.68
CA LYS A 248 -0.17 -14.92 -8.55
C LYS A 248 1.05 -15.75 -8.94
N LEU A 249 1.79 -15.34 -9.97
CA LEU A 249 3.00 -16.05 -10.43
C LEU A 249 4.20 -15.84 -9.50
N VAL A 250 4.40 -14.65 -8.91
CA VAL A 250 5.57 -14.38 -8.07
C VAL A 250 5.42 -14.85 -6.63
N VAL A 251 4.20 -14.90 -6.09
CA VAL A 251 3.94 -15.24 -4.67
C VAL A 251 4.56 -16.57 -4.23
N PRO A 252 4.46 -17.68 -5.00
CA PRO A 252 5.11 -18.93 -4.61
C PRO A 252 6.63 -18.82 -4.47
N HIS A 253 7.27 -17.94 -5.26
CA HIS A 253 8.72 -17.71 -5.18
C HIS A 253 9.09 -16.81 -3.99
N MET A 254 8.28 -15.79 -3.69
CA MET A 254 8.44 -14.97 -2.49
C MET A 254 8.27 -15.79 -1.21
N GLN A 255 7.27 -16.69 -1.17
CA GLN A 255 7.07 -17.60 -0.04
C GLN A 255 8.29 -18.49 0.24
N LYS A 256 8.89 -19.08 -0.81
CA LYS A 256 10.13 -19.87 -0.69
C LYS A 256 11.31 -19.05 -0.17
N ARG A 257 11.29 -17.73 -0.35
CA ARG A 257 12.29 -16.78 0.13
C ARG A 257 11.99 -16.23 1.54
N GLY A 258 10.87 -16.66 2.15
CA GLY A 258 10.44 -16.23 3.47
C GLY A 258 9.67 -14.91 3.50
N GLY A 259 9.24 -14.40 2.34
CA GLY A 259 8.46 -13.16 2.24
C GLY A 259 8.83 -12.29 1.05
N GLY A 260 8.26 -11.09 0.99
CA GLY A 260 8.52 -10.15 -0.10
C GLY A 260 7.75 -8.84 0.01
N ALA A 261 7.90 -8.00 -1.01
CA ALA A 261 7.14 -6.76 -1.13
C ALA A 261 6.65 -6.55 -2.56
N ILE A 262 5.40 -6.17 -2.68
CA ILE A 262 4.73 -5.88 -3.95
C ILE A 262 4.32 -4.42 -3.94
N VAL A 263 4.72 -3.68 -4.97
CA VAL A 263 4.28 -2.31 -5.22
C VAL A 263 3.51 -2.25 -6.53
N ILE A 264 2.26 -1.84 -6.45
CA ILE A 264 1.38 -1.66 -7.61
C ILE A 264 1.38 -0.18 -7.98
N VAL A 265 1.74 0.18 -9.21
CA VAL A 265 1.70 1.58 -9.65
C VAL A 265 0.31 1.93 -10.16
N SER A 266 -0.43 2.64 -9.32
CA SER A 266 -1.71 3.25 -9.65
C SER A 266 -1.52 4.65 -10.28
N SER A 267 -2.32 5.65 -9.89
CA SER A 267 -2.26 7.05 -10.32
C SER A 267 -3.12 7.94 -9.43
N ILE A 268 -2.81 9.23 -9.37
CA ILE A 268 -3.71 10.26 -8.82
C ILE A 268 -5.07 10.27 -9.51
N ALA A 269 -5.13 9.88 -10.79
CA ALA A 269 -6.36 9.74 -11.55
C ALA A 269 -7.33 8.72 -10.93
N GLY A 270 -6.83 7.79 -10.11
CA GLY A 270 -7.69 6.87 -9.37
C GLY A 270 -8.46 7.55 -8.22
N TYR A 271 -7.95 8.67 -7.69
CA TYR A 271 -8.62 9.46 -6.65
C TYR A 271 -9.45 10.59 -7.27
N ALA A 272 -8.85 11.32 -8.21
CA ALA A 272 -9.44 12.45 -8.91
C ALA A 272 -9.40 12.18 -10.42
N PRO A 273 -10.45 11.57 -11.00
CA PRO A 273 -10.50 11.26 -12.41
C PRO A 273 -10.39 12.52 -13.28
N PHE A 274 -9.60 12.44 -14.35
CA PHE A 274 -9.63 13.45 -15.39
C PHE A 274 -10.75 13.10 -16.37
N GLU A 275 -11.53 14.11 -16.78
CA GLU A 275 -12.69 13.93 -17.67
C GLU A 275 -12.33 13.15 -18.95
N SER A 276 -11.17 13.46 -19.53
CA SER A 276 -10.66 12.80 -20.73
C SER A 276 -10.07 11.41 -20.50
N LEU A 277 -9.91 10.94 -19.26
CA LEU A 277 -9.23 9.68 -18.91
C LEU A 277 -10.14 8.72 -18.15
N GLY A 278 -11.45 8.76 -18.40
CA GLY A 278 -12.46 8.01 -17.63
C GLY A 278 -12.12 6.51 -17.42
N PRO A 279 -12.03 5.68 -18.47
CA PRO A 279 -11.77 4.25 -18.32
C PRO A 279 -10.43 3.94 -17.65
N TYR A 280 -9.38 4.73 -17.96
CA TYR A 280 -8.09 4.62 -17.29
C TYR A 280 -8.19 4.94 -15.80
N SER A 281 -8.88 6.02 -15.43
CA SER A 281 -9.08 6.46 -14.05
C SER A 281 -9.79 5.37 -13.25
N VAL A 282 -10.87 4.77 -13.79
CA VAL A 282 -11.55 3.61 -13.20
C VAL A 282 -10.58 2.46 -12.97
N SER A 283 -9.73 2.14 -13.94
CA SER A 283 -8.73 1.07 -13.78
C SER A 283 -7.73 1.35 -12.67
N LYS A 284 -7.36 2.62 -12.46
CA LYS A 284 -6.43 3.03 -11.40
C LYS A 284 -7.12 3.06 -10.02
N THR A 285 -8.40 3.42 -9.94
CA THR A 285 -9.20 3.24 -8.72
C THR A 285 -9.29 1.76 -8.34
N ALA A 286 -9.51 0.87 -9.31
CA ALA A 286 -9.58 -0.57 -9.08
C ALA A 286 -8.29 -1.15 -8.49
N LEU A 287 -7.12 -0.59 -8.83
CA LEU A 287 -5.84 -0.99 -8.24
C LEU A 287 -5.72 -0.68 -6.75
N PHE A 288 -6.44 0.33 -6.24
CA PHE A 288 -6.52 0.56 -4.79
C PHE A 288 -7.29 -0.58 -4.11
N GLY A 289 -8.41 -0.99 -4.70
CA GLY A 289 -9.17 -2.15 -4.23
C GLY A 289 -8.37 -3.44 -4.28
N LEU A 290 -7.64 -3.67 -5.39
CA LEU A 290 -6.77 -4.84 -5.55
C LEU A 290 -5.67 -4.88 -4.48
N THR A 291 -5.04 -3.73 -4.20
CA THR A 291 -4.02 -3.61 -3.14
C THR A 291 -4.59 -3.98 -1.77
N LYS A 292 -5.75 -3.43 -1.41
CA LYS A 292 -6.45 -3.72 -0.15
C LYS A 292 -6.91 -5.17 -0.03
N ALA A 293 -7.30 -5.79 -1.15
CA ALA A 293 -7.73 -7.19 -1.16
C ALA A 293 -6.54 -8.17 -1.04
N LEU A 294 -5.41 -7.87 -1.69
CA LEU A 294 -4.23 -8.72 -1.66
C LEU A 294 -3.47 -8.64 -0.33
N ALA A 295 -3.42 -7.47 0.30
CA ALA A 295 -2.67 -7.26 1.54
C ALA A 295 -3.00 -8.28 2.66
N PRO A 296 -4.26 -8.48 3.09
CA PRO A 296 -4.59 -9.46 4.12
C PRO A 296 -4.41 -10.90 3.64
N ALA A 297 -4.59 -11.17 2.34
CA ALA A 297 -4.40 -12.51 1.78
C ALA A 297 -2.93 -12.95 1.76
N LEU A 298 -2.01 -12.00 1.61
CA LEU A 298 -0.57 -12.26 1.48
C LEU A 298 0.23 -11.97 2.77
N ALA A 299 -0.35 -11.26 3.74
CA ALA A 299 0.31 -10.97 5.02
C ALA A 299 0.76 -12.22 5.80
N PRO A 300 -0.03 -13.32 5.91
CA PRO A 300 0.42 -14.56 6.57
C PRO A 300 1.64 -15.21 5.92
N MET A 301 1.93 -14.83 4.66
CA MET A 301 3.08 -15.31 3.89
C MET A 301 4.30 -14.38 4.01
N ASN A 302 4.26 -13.40 4.93
CA ASN A 302 5.25 -12.35 5.08
C ASN A 302 5.47 -11.52 3.79
N ILE A 303 4.39 -11.32 3.02
CA ILE A 303 4.42 -10.53 1.79
C ILE A 303 3.59 -9.25 2.01
N ARG A 304 4.22 -8.10 1.84
CA ARG A 304 3.56 -6.79 1.92
C ARG A 304 3.09 -6.37 0.53
N VAL A 305 1.93 -5.74 0.46
CA VAL A 305 1.37 -5.23 -0.81
C VAL A 305 0.96 -3.78 -0.60
N ASN A 306 1.60 -2.86 -1.31
CA ASN A 306 1.26 -1.45 -1.27
C ASN A 306 1.07 -0.92 -2.69
N SER A 307 0.51 0.27 -2.79
CA SER A 307 0.31 0.98 -4.04
C SER A 307 1.04 2.32 -4.02
N LEU A 308 1.52 2.71 -5.18
CA LEU A 308 1.99 4.06 -5.45
C LEU A 308 0.94 4.76 -6.30
N ALA A 309 0.55 5.99 -5.95
CA ALA A 309 -0.30 6.85 -6.78
C ALA A 309 0.48 8.08 -7.25
N PRO A 310 1.16 8.02 -8.41
CA PRO A 310 1.86 9.16 -8.98
C PRO A 310 0.88 10.25 -9.45
N GLY A 311 1.31 11.51 -9.29
CA GLY A 311 0.67 12.67 -9.89
C GLY A 311 0.96 12.82 -11.38
N LEU A 312 0.96 14.06 -11.85
CA LEU A 312 1.41 14.38 -13.20
C LEU A 312 2.95 14.36 -13.25
N ILE A 313 3.51 13.23 -13.69
CA ILE A 313 4.95 13.01 -13.84
C ILE A 313 5.35 13.23 -15.29
N LYS A 314 6.45 13.94 -15.57
CA LYS A 314 6.96 14.18 -16.93
C LYS A 314 7.50 12.90 -17.56
N THR A 315 6.68 12.25 -18.38
CA THR A 315 7.07 11.04 -19.12
C THR A 315 6.46 11.07 -20.52
N LYS A 316 6.94 10.21 -21.42
CA LYS A 316 6.28 10.04 -22.73
C LYS A 316 4.82 9.64 -22.62
N PHE A 317 4.46 8.83 -21.61
CA PHE A 317 3.09 8.36 -21.36
C PHE A 317 2.14 9.52 -21.03
N SER A 318 2.58 10.50 -20.25
CA SER A 318 1.79 11.67 -19.86
C SER A 318 1.93 12.85 -20.82
N SER A 319 2.72 12.73 -21.89
CA SER A 319 3.14 13.87 -22.71
C SER A 319 2.00 14.64 -23.36
N ALA A 320 0.86 14.00 -23.63
CA ALA A 320 -0.34 14.69 -24.11
C ALA A 320 -0.88 15.74 -23.13
N LEU A 321 -0.60 15.63 -21.83
CA LEU A 321 -1.12 16.52 -20.79
C LEU A 321 -0.23 17.73 -20.51
N TRP A 322 1.04 17.71 -20.93
CA TRP A 322 2.00 18.77 -20.60
C TRP A 322 2.75 19.34 -21.81
N LYS A 323 2.55 18.80 -23.02
CA LYS A 323 3.09 19.39 -24.25
C LYS A 323 2.47 20.74 -24.60
N ASP A 324 1.20 20.94 -24.26
CA ASP A 324 0.55 22.23 -24.39
C ASP A 324 0.87 23.08 -23.15
N GLU A 325 1.52 24.22 -23.35
CA GLU A 325 2.01 25.07 -22.27
C GLU A 325 0.85 25.66 -21.45
N SER A 326 -0.27 25.98 -22.09
CA SER A 326 -1.46 26.50 -21.40
C SER A 326 -2.07 25.47 -20.46
N THR A 327 -2.21 24.22 -20.93
CA THR A 327 -2.68 23.08 -20.16
C THR A 327 -1.71 22.73 -19.04
N MET A 328 -0.41 22.74 -19.32
CA MET A 328 0.63 22.49 -18.32
C MET A 328 0.60 23.53 -17.20
N ASN A 329 0.52 24.82 -17.54
CA ASN A 329 0.45 25.90 -16.56
C ASN A 329 -0.83 25.81 -15.72
N TYR A 330 -1.96 25.51 -16.36
CA TYR A 330 -3.22 25.27 -15.68
C TYR A 330 -3.11 24.11 -14.68
N LEU A 331 -2.63 22.93 -15.12
CA LEU A 331 -2.49 21.76 -14.26
C LEU A 331 -1.48 21.99 -13.13
N THR A 332 -0.37 22.66 -13.41
CA THR A 332 0.65 22.99 -12.40
C THR A 332 0.11 23.94 -11.34
N SER A 333 -0.71 24.92 -11.72
CA SER A 333 -1.34 25.87 -10.76
C SER A 333 -2.25 25.18 -9.73
N LYS A 334 -2.71 23.96 -10.01
CA LYS A 334 -3.54 23.15 -9.11
C LYS A 334 -2.73 22.27 -8.15
N LEU A 335 -1.43 22.14 -8.37
CA LEU A 335 -0.54 21.39 -7.48
C LEU A 335 -0.11 22.26 -6.29
N GLY A 336 0.16 21.64 -5.14
CA GLY A 336 0.76 22.35 -4.01
C GLY A 336 2.25 22.64 -4.26
N VAL A 337 2.96 21.68 -4.86
CA VAL A 337 4.32 21.83 -5.36
C VAL A 337 4.22 22.32 -6.81
N GLN A 338 4.64 23.55 -7.08
CA GLN A 338 4.48 24.28 -8.36
C GLN A 338 5.41 23.77 -9.48
N ARG A 339 5.50 22.45 -9.65
CA ARG A 339 6.15 21.78 -10.79
C ARG A 339 5.50 20.43 -11.04
N LEU A 340 5.65 19.93 -12.26
CA LEU A 340 5.38 18.53 -12.52
C LEU A 340 6.41 17.66 -11.79
N GLY A 341 6.00 16.44 -11.46
CA GLY A 341 6.91 15.45 -10.89
C GLY A 341 7.88 14.93 -11.96
N GLU A 342 9.04 14.50 -11.52
CA GLU A 342 9.98 13.73 -12.33
C GLU A 342 9.88 12.24 -11.93
N PRO A 343 10.23 11.29 -12.81
CA PRO A 343 10.21 9.86 -12.50
C PRO A 343 10.92 9.50 -11.18
N GLU A 344 11.98 10.21 -10.84
CA GLU A 344 12.79 10.04 -9.63
C GLU A 344 12.02 10.36 -8.34
N ASP A 345 11.04 11.28 -8.39
CA ASP A 345 10.18 11.60 -7.24
C ASP A 345 9.39 10.35 -6.79
N CYS A 346 9.08 9.43 -7.71
CA CYS A 346 8.40 8.17 -7.41
C CYS A 346 9.37 7.08 -6.94
N ALA A 347 10.57 7.03 -7.50
CA ALA A 347 11.50 5.93 -7.33
C ALA A 347 11.93 5.73 -5.87
N GLY A 348 12.16 6.84 -5.14
CA GLY A 348 12.53 6.79 -3.73
C GLY A 348 11.44 6.19 -2.84
N THR A 349 10.17 6.56 -3.06
CA THR A 349 9.04 5.98 -2.33
C THR A 349 8.90 4.49 -2.60
N VAL A 350 9.09 4.04 -3.84
CA VAL A 350 9.03 2.60 -4.16
C VAL A 350 10.16 1.83 -3.49
N SER A 351 11.38 2.36 -3.49
CA SER A 351 12.49 1.73 -2.76
C SER A 351 12.19 1.60 -1.27
N PHE A 352 11.69 2.68 -0.63
CA PHE A 352 11.24 2.63 0.76
C PHE A 352 10.18 1.54 0.99
N LEU A 353 9.16 1.45 0.13
CA LEU A 353 8.11 0.43 0.22
C LEU A 353 8.63 -0.99 -0.01
N CYS A 354 9.75 -1.17 -0.72
CA CYS A 354 10.43 -2.44 -0.90
C CYS A 354 11.40 -2.79 0.25
N SER A 355 11.84 -1.80 1.02
CA SER A 355 12.83 -1.94 2.09
C SER A 355 12.25 -2.48 3.40
N PRO A 356 13.09 -2.93 4.34
CA PRO A 356 12.68 -3.25 5.72
C PRO A 356 12.05 -2.07 6.48
N ASP A 357 12.33 -0.82 6.10
CA ASP A 357 11.80 0.36 6.81
C ASP A 357 10.27 0.49 6.67
N SER A 358 9.68 -0.22 5.71
CA SER A 358 8.23 -0.32 5.54
C SER A 358 7.64 -1.64 6.04
N ALA A 359 8.35 -2.36 6.94
CA ALA A 359 7.94 -3.68 7.45
C ALA A 359 6.53 -3.72 8.06
N TYR A 360 6.04 -2.60 8.58
CA TYR A 360 4.70 -2.48 9.16
C TYR A 360 3.68 -1.77 8.26
N ILE A 361 4.01 -1.58 6.97
CA ILE A 361 3.14 -0.92 5.98
C ILE A 361 2.71 -1.97 4.94
N THR A 362 1.42 -2.27 4.90
CA THR A 362 0.78 -3.12 3.88
C THR A 362 -0.68 -2.70 3.71
N GLY A 363 -1.22 -2.81 2.49
CA GLY A 363 -2.57 -2.39 2.14
C GLY A 363 -2.72 -0.90 1.84
N GLU A 364 -1.63 -0.13 1.92
CA GLU A 364 -1.66 1.32 1.79
C GLU A 364 -1.40 1.80 0.37
N THR A 365 -1.89 3.00 0.07
CA THR A 365 -1.58 3.72 -1.17
C THR A 365 -0.84 5.01 -0.83
N ILE A 366 0.41 5.10 -1.26
CA ILE A 366 1.24 6.29 -1.05
C ILE A 366 1.11 7.21 -2.26
N VAL A 367 0.64 8.44 -2.01
CA VAL A 367 0.44 9.45 -3.06
C VAL A 367 1.70 10.27 -3.25
N VAL A 368 2.22 10.30 -4.47
CA VAL A 368 3.38 11.11 -4.86
C VAL A 368 2.92 12.06 -5.97
N ALA A 369 2.19 13.10 -5.58
CA ALA A 369 1.45 13.95 -6.52
C ALA A 369 1.56 15.45 -6.23
N GLY A 370 2.63 15.90 -5.57
CA GLY A 370 2.91 17.32 -5.37
C GLY A 370 1.76 18.09 -4.69
N GLY A 371 1.02 17.47 -3.77
CA GLY A 371 -0.12 18.10 -3.09
C GLY A 371 -1.46 18.05 -3.83
N ALA A 372 -1.58 17.29 -4.92
CA ALA A 372 -2.87 17.06 -5.57
C ALA A 372 -3.89 16.40 -4.62
N GLN A 373 -5.18 16.69 -4.84
CA GLN A 373 -6.26 16.12 -4.04
C GLN A 373 -6.35 14.59 -4.23
N SER A 374 -6.39 13.87 -3.12
CA SER A 374 -6.31 12.40 -3.12
C SER A 374 -7.27 11.74 -2.12
N ARG A 375 -8.50 12.23 -2.03
CA ARG A 375 -9.56 11.61 -1.23
C ARG A 375 -10.55 10.91 -2.16
N LEU A 376 -10.86 9.65 -1.86
CA LEU A 376 -11.87 8.84 -2.53
C LEU A 376 -13.24 8.99 -1.87
#